data_AF-A0A261FCC3-F1
#
_entry.id   AF-A0A261FCC3-F1
#
_cell.length_a   1.000
_cell.length_b   1.000
_cell.length_c   1.000
_cell.angle_alpha   90.00
_cell.angle_beta   90.00
_cell.angle_gamma   90.00
#
_symmetry.space_group_name_H-M   'P 1'
#
loop_
_entity.id
_entity.type
_entity.pdbx_description
1 polymer ?
#
loop_
_entity_poly.entity_id
_entity_poly.type
_entity_poly.pdbx_seq_one_letter_code
_entity_poly.pdbx_strand_id
1 'polypeptide(L)' 'MQNLNLVPNANAKAGMAAQSGKKPSEPMVKTSLIIPAALKQQVKIYCLLHGRQMSEFFAAALQHELERSEKEDKPEAQ' A
#
# COMPACT_ATOMS: atom_id res chain seq x y z
N MET A 1 -43.76 20.82 -44.39
CA MET A 1 -42.62 21.74 -44.52
C MET A 1 -41.38 21.05 -43.98
N GLN A 2 -40.30 21.10 -44.76
CA GLN A 2 -38.87 20.89 -44.46
C GLN A 2 -38.40 19.61 -43.76
N ASN A 3 -37.77 18.77 -44.59
CA ASN A 3 -36.86 17.67 -44.25
C ASN A 3 -35.61 18.18 -43.54
N LEU A 4 -35.25 17.58 -42.40
CA LEU A 4 -33.94 17.75 -41.78
C LEU A 4 -33.05 16.55 -42.16
N ASN A 5 -32.29 16.72 -43.24
CA ASN A 5 -31.13 15.88 -43.55
C ASN A 5 -30.01 16.22 -42.56
N LEU A 6 -29.78 15.35 -41.58
CA LEU A 6 -28.56 15.37 -40.76
C LEU A 6 -27.58 14.37 -41.35
N VAL A 7 -26.74 14.89 -42.24
CA VAL A 7 -25.59 14.21 -42.82
C VAL A 7 -24.62 13.79 -41.69
N PRO A 8 -24.08 12.56 -41.67
CA PRO A 8 -23.05 12.20 -40.71
C PRO A 8 -21.76 12.99 -40.99
N ASN A 9 -21.41 13.93 -40.11
CA ASN A 9 -20.14 14.63 -40.16
C ASN A 9 -19.02 13.69 -39.69
N ALA A 10 -18.39 13.02 -40.67
CA ALA A 10 -17.11 12.37 -40.50
C ALA A 10 -16.00 13.41 -40.67
N ASN A 11 -15.58 14.06 -39.58
CA ASN A 11 -14.18 14.46 -39.48
C ASN A 11 -13.68 14.55 -38.03
N ALA A 12 -12.48 14.04 -37.87
CA ALA A 12 -11.78 13.73 -36.66
C ALA A 12 -11.47 14.94 -35.78
N LYS A 13 -11.56 14.73 -34.47
CA LYS A 13 -10.48 15.23 -33.60
C LYS A 13 -10.22 14.23 -32.49
N ALA A 14 -9.08 13.57 -32.64
CA ALA A 14 -8.41 12.87 -31.56
C ALA A 14 -8.37 13.78 -30.32
N GLY A 15 -8.88 13.26 -29.22
CA GLY A 15 -8.98 13.99 -27.96
C GLY A 15 -8.76 13.04 -26.81
N MET A 16 -7.48 12.73 -26.57
CA MET A 16 -6.90 12.31 -25.30
C MET A 16 -7.64 11.20 -24.55
N ALA A 17 -7.12 9.98 -24.72
CA ALA A 17 -7.11 9.04 -23.62
C ALA A 17 -6.55 9.77 -22.39
N ALA A 18 -7.41 10.03 -21.40
CA ALA A 18 -6.95 10.30 -20.06
C ALA A 18 -6.29 9.01 -19.57
N GLN A 19 -5.01 8.83 -19.92
CA GLN A 19 -4.11 7.99 -19.16
C GLN A 19 -4.02 8.64 -17.79
N SER A 20 -4.96 8.27 -16.92
CA SER A 20 -4.81 8.40 -15.49
C SER A 20 -3.49 7.71 -15.16
N GLY A 21 -2.42 8.50 -15.05
CA GLY A 21 -1.12 8.05 -14.59
C GLY A 21 -1.30 7.48 -13.19
N LYS A 22 -1.62 6.19 -13.12
CA LYS A 22 -1.45 5.42 -11.90
C LYS A 22 0.03 5.53 -11.60
N LYS A 23 0.39 6.27 -10.53
CA LYS A 23 1.72 6.17 -9.94
C LYS A 23 2.07 4.68 -9.86
N PRO A 24 3.27 4.25 -10.27
CA PRO A 24 3.66 2.86 -10.06
C PRO A 24 3.45 2.57 -8.58
N SER A 25 2.55 1.64 -8.27
CA SER A 25 2.29 1.22 -6.90
C SER A 25 3.59 0.69 -6.34
N GLU A 26 3.98 1.13 -5.15
CA GLU A 26 5.16 0.60 -4.47
C GLU A 26 5.10 -0.93 -4.42
N PRO A 27 6.23 -1.62 -4.62
CA PRO A 27 6.26 -3.08 -4.61
C PRO A 27 5.87 -3.57 -3.20
N MET A 28 4.73 -4.24 -3.11
CA MET A 28 4.26 -4.83 -1.85
C MET A 28 4.73 -6.27 -1.74
N VAL A 29 5.57 -6.55 -0.74
CA VAL A 29 6.02 -7.91 -0.42
C VAL A 29 5.09 -8.53 0.62
N LYS A 30 4.61 -9.75 0.35
CA LYS A 30 3.81 -10.53 1.31
C LYS A 30 4.70 -11.58 1.96
N THR A 31 4.69 -11.64 3.29
CA THR A 31 5.43 -12.64 4.06
C THR A 31 4.47 -13.40 4.97
N SER A 32 4.79 -14.66 5.27
CA SER A 32 4.06 -15.46 6.26
C SER A 32 4.94 -15.65 7.47
N LEU A 33 4.39 -15.36 8.66
CA LEU A 33 5.08 -15.52 9.94
C LEU A 33 4.43 -16.66 10.72
N ILE A 34 5.27 -17.56 11.21
CA ILE A 34 4.84 -18.60 12.16
C ILE A 34 5.12 -18.04 13.55
N ILE A 35 4.05 -17.87 14.33
CA ILE A 35 4.13 -17.41 15.72
C ILE A 35 3.31 -18.33 16.63
N PRO A 36 3.69 -18.47 17.90
CA PRO A 36 2.91 -19.23 18.88
C PRO A 36 1.47 -18.71 18.98
N ALA A 37 0.50 -19.64 19.11
CA ALA A 37 -0.92 -19.30 19.15
C ALA A 37 -1.28 -18.32 20.29
N ALA A 38 -0.70 -18.51 21.48
CA ALA A 38 -0.91 -17.62 22.62
C ALA A 38 -0.47 -16.18 22.30
N LEU A 39 0.70 -16.02 21.69
CA LEU A 39 1.22 -14.70 21.30
C LEU A 39 0.34 -14.06 20.23
N LYS A 40 -0.09 -14.84 19.21
CA LYS A 40 -1.03 -14.36 18.18
C LYS A 40 -2.30 -13.80 18.80
N GLN A 41 -2.84 -14.47 19.82
CA GLN A 41 -4.06 -14.03 20.49
C GLN A 41 -3.85 -12.74 21.29
N GLN A 42 -2.73 -12.62 22.01
CA GLN A 42 -2.37 -11.40 22.73
C GLN A 42 -2.24 -10.20 21.78
N VAL A 43 -1.53 -10.37 20.66
CA VAL A 43 -1.38 -9.30 19.65
C VAL A 43 -2.72 -8.93 19.05
N LYS A 44 -3.60 -9.91 18.78
CA LYS A 44 -4.95 -9.64 18.26
C LYS A 44 -5.79 -8.82 19.22
N ILE A 45 -5.77 -9.16 20.51
CA ILE A 45 -6.49 -8.40 21.55
C ILE A 45 -5.94 -6.97 21.62
N TYR A 46 -4.61 -6.81 21.65
CA TYR A 46 -3.98 -5.50 21.64
C TYR A 46 -4.41 -4.65 20.43
N CYS A 47 -4.36 -5.22 19.22
CA CYS A 47 -4.76 -4.51 18.00
C CYS A 47 -6.23 -4.07 18.05
N LEU A 48 -7.13 -4.91 18.56
CA LEU A 48 -8.54 -4.56 18.74
C LEU A 48 -8.74 -3.41 19.74
N LEU A 49 -8.08 -3.46 20.89
CA LEU A 49 -8.20 -2.43 21.92
C LEU A 49 -7.67 -1.07 21.47
N HIS A 50 -6.66 -1.05 20.60
CA HIS A 50 -6.02 0.17 20.11
C HIS A 50 -6.46 0.59 18.71
N GLY A 51 -7.46 -0.08 18.12
CA GLY A 51 -7.97 0.25 16.78
C GLY A 51 -6.93 0.14 15.66
N ARG A 52 -5.98 -0.81 15.79
CA ARG A 52 -4.90 -1.01 14.82
C ARG A 52 -5.10 -2.28 13.99
N GLN A 53 -4.53 -2.28 12.79
CA GLN A 53 -4.44 -3.51 12.00
C GLN A 53 -3.25 -4.37 12.45
N MET A 54 -3.40 -5.70 12.37
CA MET A 54 -2.32 -6.64 12.70
C MET A 54 -1.09 -6.42 11.80
N SER A 55 -1.30 -6.12 10.51
CA SER A 55 -0.21 -5.85 9.56
C SER A 55 0.60 -4.61 9.95
N GLU A 56 -0.07 -3.54 10.37
CA GLU A 56 0.58 -2.32 10.86
C GLU A 56 1.37 -2.57 12.14
N PHE A 57 0.82 -3.40 13.05
CA PHE A 57 1.52 -3.80 14.27
C PHE A 57 2.82 -4.53 13.94
N PHE A 58 2.79 -5.53 13.06
CA PHE A 58 3.99 -6.29 12.69
C PHE A 58 4.99 -5.45 11.90
N ALA A 59 4.53 -4.56 11.02
CA ALA A 59 5.40 -3.64 10.30
C ALA A 59 6.14 -2.72 11.28
N ALA A 60 5.43 -2.14 12.26
CA ALA A 60 6.04 -1.30 13.29
C ALA A 60 7.02 -2.06 14.18
N ALA A 61 6.67 -3.30 14.56
CA ALA A 61 7.55 -4.14 15.38
C ALA A 61 8.84 -4.51 14.64
N LEU A 62 8.75 -4.85 13.34
CA LEU A 62 9.92 -5.12 12.50
C LEU A 62 10.79 -3.87 12.33
N GLN A 63 10.17 -2.71 12.07
CA GLN A 63 10.88 -1.44 11.93
C GLN A 63 11.65 -1.10 13.22
N HIS A 64 11.00 -1.24 14.38
CA HIS A 64 11.64 -1.00 15.67
C HIS A 64 12.83 -1.94 15.92
N GLU A 65 12.71 -3.22 15.55
CA GLU A 65 13.80 -4.18 15.69
C GLU A 65 14.98 -3.84 14.77
N LEU A 66 14.71 -3.48 13.50
CA LEU A 66 15.74 -3.04 12.56
C LEU A 66 16.48 -1.80 13.07
N GLU A 67 15.74 -0.80 13.54
CA GLU A 67 16.33 0.42 14.11
C GLU A 67 17.12 0.15 15.40
N ARG A 68 16.74 -0.87 16.18
CA ARG A 68 17.50 -1.30 17.35
C ARG A 68 18.82 -1.95 16.91
N SER A 69 18.76 -2.89 15.98
CA SER A 69 19.96 -3.57 15.47
C SER A 69 20.95 -2.57 14.84
N GLU A 70 20.48 -1.60 14.06
CA GLU A 70 21.35 -0.56 13.47
C GLU A 70 22.06 0.33 14.50
N LYS A 71 21.47 0.50 15.69
CA LYS A 71 22.09 1.26 16.80
C LYS A 71 23.12 0.43 17.55
N GLU A 72 22.89 -0.88 17.68
CA GLU A 72 23.82 -1.81 18.33
C GLU A 72 25.03 -2.12 17.43
N ASP A 73 24.89 -2.03 16.11
CA ASP A 73 25.95 -2.32 15.11
C ASP A 73 26.83 -1.10 14.76
N LYS A 74 26.67 0.04 15.46
CA LYS A 74 27.64 1.14 15.36
C LYS A 74 28.76 0.92 16.39
N PRO A 75 29.95 0.44 15.98
CA PRO A 75 31.10 0.50 16.87
C PRO A 75 31.35 1.98 17.17
N GLU A 76 31.49 2.32 18.45
CA GLU A 76 32.00 3.62 18.86
C GLU A 76 33.33 3.84 18.12
N ALA A 77 33.34 4.81 17.19
CA ALA A 77 34.58 5.28 16.59
C ALA A 77 35.36 5.99 17.71
N GLN A 78 36.29 5.24 18.32
CA GLN A 78 37.38 5.78 19.12
C GLN A 78 38.47 6.35 18.21
#